data_AF-A0A8B7NRJ0-F1
#
_entry.id   AF-A0A8B7NRJ0-F1
#
_cell.length_a   1.000
_cell.length_b   1.000
_cell.length_c   1.000
_cell.angle_alpha   90.00
_cell.angle_beta   90.00
_cell.angle_gamma   90.00
#
_symmetry.space_group_name_H-M   'P 1'
#
loop_
_entity.id
_entity.type
_entity.pdbx_description
1 polymer ?
#
loop_
_entity_poly.entity_id
_entity_poly.type
_entity_poly.pdbx_seq_one_letter_code
_entity_poly.pdbx_strand_id
1 'polypeptide(L)'
;MGSHHLVASGAPHELEYRLMSNESRVHNAGLPVVRHYHPGVCHTCLRTPPDPVQEPLQPPLMRCSQCQLVVYCSRRCQKTDWRHHKDLCRVNKVKGGKNVFGHAKEQVAHGGSWLRYRSVMYLAAMANLKRKLQPYEHEIFMFPRVCSICLSSEQDQLADCPMCHSVFYCSSEHRDLGLPQHKTHCLQFLLMFQCDKIEAEKGIQDVPFPVNIDTVYKNLPDRLMTLVKPELEREPLESLDMKFVLMITERLSYPLSLQYALQNVGLGSDNTALHDVTKLNVHVVGAKSYTELLGIIRWEYMVHRLPALQFLHVVFIGPELFLDGHSEEDALPDDHILDDSGLTMCDDCKAKPRMIVYEMANMCYHDFIETSYYSKPDVVIAYNCGFHEQVDNKSKDTWKSSLPLLVADPAVPLVFTSYTLQEACKDLSALQAAVPVKVVMPTQRNPFSSCRPYRDHEIEASGSNPLFFWNQYITCVRRAVE
;
A
#
# COMPACT_ATOMS: atom_id res chain seq x y z
N MET A 1 22.86 -40.59 59.26
CA MET A 1 24.25 -40.19 58.97
C MET A 1 24.57 -40.81 57.62
N GLY A 2 24.33 -40.14 56.49
CA GLY A 2 25.11 -39.04 55.91
C GLY A 2 25.55 -39.53 54.52
N SER A 3 25.09 -38.92 53.42
CA SER A 3 25.84 -37.92 52.60
C SER A 3 26.85 -38.56 51.63
N HIS A 4 27.07 -38.18 50.35
CA HIS A 4 26.52 -37.20 49.42
C HIS A 4 27.09 -37.53 48.00
N HIS A 5 26.26 -37.33 46.95
CA HIS A 5 26.53 -36.78 45.60
C HIS A 5 27.72 -37.24 44.72
N LEU A 6 27.41 -37.58 43.45
CA LEU A 6 27.64 -36.70 42.28
C LEU A 6 26.90 -37.21 41.03
N VAL A 7 26.24 -36.28 40.34
CA VAL A 7 25.53 -36.43 39.06
C VAL A 7 26.43 -35.87 37.97
N ALA A 8 26.48 -36.52 36.80
CA ALA A 8 26.92 -35.88 35.56
C ALA A 8 26.05 -36.37 34.39
N SER A 9 25.50 -35.39 33.69
CA SER A 9 24.58 -35.39 32.56
C SER A 9 25.25 -35.76 31.24
N GLY A 10 24.60 -36.61 30.43
CA GLY A 10 24.90 -36.80 29.01
C GLY A 10 23.91 -36.02 28.14
N ALA A 11 24.44 -35.13 27.29
CA ALA A 11 23.70 -34.34 26.31
C ALA A 11 23.29 -35.17 25.08
N PRO A 12 22.17 -34.86 24.40
CA PRO A 12 21.87 -35.40 23.07
C PRO A 12 22.13 -34.38 21.95
N HIS A 13 22.91 -34.84 20.96
CA HIS A 13 22.90 -34.53 19.52
C HIS A 13 22.52 -33.11 19.04
N GLU A 14 23.54 -32.34 18.66
CA GLU A 14 23.44 -31.19 17.73
C GLU A 14 23.05 -31.68 16.32
N LEU A 15 21.98 -31.10 15.76
CA LEU A 15 21.75 -31.02 14.32
C LEU A 15 22.47 -29.77 13.82
N GLU A 16 23.54 -29.95 13.04
CA GLU A 16 24.25 -28.87 12.34
C GLU A 16 23.31 -28.14 11.37
N TYR A 17 22.74 -27.02 11.80
CA TYR A 17 22.28 -25.98 10.88
C TYR A 17 23.52 -25.36 10.23
N ARG A 18 23.71 -25.62 8.94
CA ARG A 18 24.65 -24.85 8.10
C ARG A 18 24.17 -23.40 8.05
N LEU A 19 24.68 -22.62 9.00
CA LEU A 19 24.73 -21.18 8.95
C LEU A 19 25.39 -20.78 7.62
N MET A 20 24.62 -20.17 6.72
CA MET A 20 25.20 -19.31 5.71
C MET A 20 25.78 -18.12 6.47
N SER A 21 27.05 -18.25 6.86
CA SER A 21 27.89 -17.15 7.32
C SER A 21 28.03 -16.14 6.19
N ASN A 22 27.10 -15.17 6.15
CA ASN A 22 27.25 -13.93 5.42
C ASN A 22 27.13 -12.79 6.44
N GLU A 23 28.17 -12.67 7.28
CA GLU A 23 28.54 -11.41 7.92
C GLU A 23 28.93 -10.41 6.81
N SER A 24 27.92 -9.85 6.13
CA SER A 24 27.97 -8.67 5.26
C SER A 24 26.69 -8.56 4.41
N ARG A 25 25.50 -8.41 5.01
CA ARG A 25 24.28 -8.04 4.25
C ARG A 25 23.02 -7.59 5.02
N VAL A 26 23.11 -7.20 6.28
CA VAL A 26 21.99 -6.47 6.95
C VAL A 26 22.20 -4.95 6.81
N HIS A 27 22.49 -4.51 5.59
CA HIS A 27 22.40 -3.11 5.18
C HIS A 27 21.41 -3.07 4.03
N ASN A 28 20.27 -2.39 4.21
CA ASN A 28 19.44 -1.83 3.13
C ASN A 28 19.35 -2.72 1.88
N ALA A 29 18.85 -3.96 2.01
CA ALA A 29 18.34 -4.66 0.85
C ALA A 29 16.98 -4.02 0.51
N GLY A 30 17.02 -2.81 -0.08
CA GLY A 30 15.81 -2.18 -0.60
C GLY A 30 15.07 -3.19 -1.48
N LEU A 31 13.75 -3.25 -1.33
CA LEU A 31 12.91 -4.09 -2.19
C LEU A 31 13.22 -3.77 -3.67
N PRO A 32 13.05 -4.75 -4.58
CA PRO A 32 13.44 -4.59 -5.98
C PRO A 32 12.87 -3.30 -6.55
N VAL A 33 13.70 -2.60 -7.34
CA VAL A 33 13.31 -1.37 -8.04
C VAL A 33 11.95 -1.54 -8.68
N VAL A 34 10.99 -0.74 -8.25
CA VAL A 34 9.62 -0.78 -8.75
C VAL A 34 9.57 0.01 -10.05
N ARG A 35 9.04 -0.63 -11.10
CA ARG A 35 8.72 0.06 -12.34
C ARG A 35 7.35 0.69 -12.19
N HIS A 36 7.26 1.98 -12.51
CA HIS A 36 6.00 2.70 -12.61
C HIS A 36 5.78 3.13 -14.06
N TYR A 37 4.53 3.11 -14.51
CA TYR A 37 4.13 3.63 -15.80
C TYR A 37 3.48 5.00 -15.67
N HIS A 38 4.01 5.96 -16.42
CA HIS A 38 3.48 7.30 -16.55
C HIS A 38 3.37 7.65 -18.04
N PRO A 39 2.16 7.86 -18.59
CA PRO A 39 1.93 7.95 -20.04
C PRO A 39 2.66 9.12 -20.74
N GLY A 40 2.96 10.20 -20.02
CA GLY A 40 3.58 11.41 -20.57
C GLY A 40 5.10 11.52 -20.37
N VAL A 41 5.77 10.49 -19.85
CA VAL A 41 7.22 10.55 -19.54
C VAL A 41 7.94 9.31 -20.10
N CYS A 42 9.27 9.36 -20.17
CA CYS A 42 10.07 8.23 -20.64
C CYS A 42 9.82 6.98 -19.79
N HIS A 43 9.36 5.89 -20.39
CA HIS A 43 9.01 4.66 -19.68
C HIS A 43 10.21 3.98 -19.00
N THR A 44 11.44 4.27 -19.46
CA THR A 44 12.65 3.64 -18.92
C THR A 44 13.27 4.40 -17.77
N CYS A 45 13.28 5.73 -17.84
CA CYS A 45 14.05 6.57 -16.91
C CYS A 45 13.23 7.71 -16.29
N LEU A 46 11.91 7.72 -16.52
CA LEU A 46 10.97 8.71 -15.99
C LEU A 46 11.36 10.17 -16.27
N ARG A 47 12.13 10.39 -17.35
CA ARG A 47 12.46 11.74 -17.82
C ARG A 47 11.20 12.37 -18.42
N THR A 48 10.86 13.57 -17.94
CA THR A 48 9.79 14.41 -18.48
C THR A 48 10.13 14.91 -19.89
N PRO A 49 9.14 15.31 -20.69
CA PRO A 49 9.39 16.00 -21.96
C PRO A 49 10.27 17.24 -21.76
N PRO A 50 11.16 17.57 -22.70
CA PRO A 50 11.96 18.79 -22.61
C PRO A 50 11.05 20.03 -22.66
N ASP A 51 11.42 21.07 -21.92
CA ASP A 51 10.76 22.37 -22.04
C ASP A 51 11.13 22.98 -23.41
N PRO A 52 10.15 23.29 -24.28
CA PRO A 52 10.45 23.77 -25.64
C PRO A 52 11.11 25.15 -25.67
N VAL A 53 10.99 25.92 -24.58
CA VAL A 53 11.59 27.26 -24.44
C VAL A 53 12.98 27.14 -23.79
N GLN A 54 13.12 26.33 -22.73
CA GLN A 54 14.36 26.23 -21.97
C GLN A 54 15.34 25.21 -22.58
N GLU A 55 14.84 24.17 -23.24
CA GLU A 55 15.61 23.06 -23.81
C GLU A 55 15.29 22.82 -25.31
N PRO A 56 15.32 23.85 -26.17
CA PRO A 56 14.85 23.75 -27.57
C PRO A 56 15.66 22.78 -28.45
N LEU A 57 16.88 22.43 -28.03
CA LEU A 57 17.75 21.49 -28.75
C LEU A 57 17.48 20.03 -28.41
N GLN A 58 16.67 19.75 -27.39
CA GLN A 58 16.38 18.39 -26.98
C GLN A 58 15.21 17.82 -27.78
N PRO A 59 15.34 16.58 -28.30
CA PRO A 59 14.28 15.97 -29.07
C PRO A 59 13.06 15.63 -28.19
N PRO A 60 11.84 15.69 -28.76
CA PRO A 60 10.64 15.24 -28.06
C PRO A 60 10.71 13.73 -27.77
N LEU A 61 9.86 13.27 -26.86
CA LEU A 61 9.75 11.85 -26.56
C LEU A 61 9.28 11.07 -27.78
N MET A 62 9.90 9.92 -28.03
CA MET A 62 9.60 9.03 -29.15
C MET A 62 8.70 7.89 -28.71
N ARG A 63 7.61 7.67 -29.43
CA ARG A 63 6.68 6.55 -29.18
C ARG A 63 7.27 5.22 -29.64
N CYS A 64 6.88 4.14 -28.97
CA CYS A 64 7.09 2.80 -29.50
C CYS A 64 6.31 2.67 -30.83
N SER A 65 7.04 2.51 -31.94
CA SER A 65 6.45 2.54 -33.29
C SER A 65 5.44 1.42 -33.56
N GLN A 66 5.47 0.33 -32.77
CA GLN A 66 4.60 -0.83 -32.97
C GLN A 66 3.31 -0.76 -32.16
N CYS A 67 3.39 -0.60 -30.84
CA CYS A 67 2.21 -0.62 -29.96
C CYS A 67 1.69 0.78 -29.61
N GLN A 68 2.51 1.82 -29.73
CA GLN A 68 2.16 3.20 -29.39
C GLN A 68 1.69 3.42 -27.93
N LEU A 69 2.00 2.48 -27.02
CA LEU A 69 1.58 2.50 -25.60
C LEU A 69 2.56 3.18 -24.65
N VAL A 70 3.84 3.22 -25.03
CA VAL A 70 4.94 3.75 -24.21
C VAL A 70 5.78 4.73 -25.02
N VAL A 71 6.45 5.65 -24.33
CA VAL A 71 7.32 6.67 -24.93
C VAL A 71 8.72 6.64 -24.33
N TYR A 72 9.72 7.09 -25.08
CA TYR A 72 11.14 7.05 -24.71
C TYR A 72 11.84 8.36 -25.05
N CYS A 73 12.71 8.85 -24.16
CA CYS A 73 13.52 10.04 -24.44
C CYS A 73 14.71 9.78 -25.39
N SER A 74 15.04 8.52 -25.67
CA SER A 74 16.17 8.15 -26.53
C SER A 74 16.06 6.70 -27.02
N ARG A 75 16.75 6.41 -28.14
CA ARG A 75 16.93 5.02 -28.61
C ARG A 75 17.63 4.14 -27.58
N ARG A 76 18.49 4.72 -26.72
CA ARG A 76 19.13 4.02 -25.61
C ARG A 76 18.10 3.52 -24.61
N CYS A 77 17.19 4.39 -24.15
CA CYS A 77 16.12 4.02 -23.23
C CYS A 77 15.22 2.92 -23.83
N GLN A 78 14.81 3.08 -25.09
CA GLN A 78 14.04 2.05 -25.80
C GLN A 78 14.76 0.69 -25.82
N LYS A 79 16.06 0.65 -26.12
CA LYS A 79 16.85 -0.59 -26.11
C LYS A 79 16.98 -1.20 -24.71
N THR A 80 17.18 -0.38 -23.67
CA THR A 80 17.24 -0.83 -22.28
C THR A 80 15.93 -1.48 -21.83
N ASP A 81 14.80 -0.91 -22.25
CA ASP A 81 13.49 -1.40 -21.89
C ASP A 81 13.05 -2.65 -22.70
N TRP A 82 13.59 -2.82 -23.91
CA TRP A 82 13.16 -3.84 -24.86
C TRP A 82 13.06 -5.26 -24.27
N ARG A 83 13.98 -5.65 -23.39
CA ARG A 83 13.96 -6.99 -22.78
C ARG A 83 12.70 -7.27 -21.96
N HIS A 84 12.06 -6.23 -21.40
CA HIS A 84 10.82 -6.34 -20.63
C HIS A 84 9.60 -6.01 -21.51
N HIS A 85 9.71 -5.01 -22.40
CA HIS A 85 8.58 -4.55 -23.22
C HIS A 85 8.25 -5.42 -24.43
N LYS A 86 9.22 -6.13 -25.03
CA LYS A 86 9.08 -6.80 -26.35
C LYS A 86 7.86 -7.72 -26.46
N ASP A 87 7.56 -8.48 -25.43
CA ASP A 87 6.51 -9.50 -25.47
C ASP A 87 5.14 -8.85 -25.35
N LEU A 88 4.99 -7.88 -24.44
CA LEU A 88 3.78 -7.06 -24.34
C LEU A 88 3.56 -6.24 -25.62
N CYS A 89 4.61 -5.67 -26.19
CA CYS A 89 4.57 -4.92 -27.43
C CYS A 89 4.03 -5.78 -28.58
N ARG A 90 4.56 -7.00 -28.73
CA ARG A 90 4.21 -7.92 -29.82
C ARG A 90 2.72 -8.29 -29.82
N VAL A 91 2.12 -8.48 -28.65
CA VAL A 91 0.70 -8.88 -28.52
C VAL A 91 -0.27 -7.70 -28.56
N ASN A 92 0.23 -6.45 -28.48
CA ASN A 92 -0.59 -5.23 -28.49
C ASN A 92 -0.31 -4.29 -29.66
N LYS A 93 0.42 -4.73 -30.68
CA LYS A 93 0.69 -3.91 -31.88
C LYS A 93 -0.59 -3.73 -32.72
N VAL A 94 -0.87 -2.51 -33.14
CA VAL A 94 -2.01 -2.17 -33.99
C VAL A 94 -1.50 -1.49 -35.27
N LYS A 95 -2.21 -1.66 -36.39
CA LYS A 95 -1.83 -1.05 -37.68
C LYS A 95 -2.09 0.46 -37.68
N GLY A 96 -1.40 1.18 -38.56
CA GLY A 96 -1.73 2.59 -38.87
C GLY A 96 -1.39 3.59 -37.77
N GLY A 97 -0.38 3.33 -36.94
CA GLY A 97 0.05 4.27 -35.89
C GLY A 97 -0.91 4.40 -34.71
N LYS A 98 -1.91 3.52 -34.62
CA LYS A 98 -2.88 3.47 -33.51
C LYS A 98 -2.39 2.57 -32.37
N ASN A 99 -3.07 2.65 -31.23
CA ASN A 99 -2.92 1.69 -30.12
C ASN A 99 -4.27 0.99 -29.85
N VAL A 100 -4.28 0.08 -28.87
CA VAL A 100 -5.46 -0.72 -28.48
C VAL A 100 -6.63 0.12 -27.92
N PHE A 101 -6.40 1.41 -27.64
CA PHE A 101 -7.44 2.35 -27.19
C PHE A 101 -8.08 3.12 -28.35
N GLY A 102 -7.77 2.77 -29.61
CA GLY A 102 -8.28 3.44 -30.82
C GLY A 102 -9.81 3.52 -30.94
N HIS A 103 -10.55 2.69 -30.20
CA HIS A 103 -12.02 2.66 -30.20
C HIS A 103 -12.65 3.10 -28.88
N ALA A 104 -11.84 3.58 -27.91
CA ALA A 104 -12.32 3.97 -26.59
C ALA A 104 -13.38 5.07 -26.67
N LYS A 105 -13.11 6.11 -27.46
CA LYS A 105 -14.03 7.23 -27.68
C LYS A 105 -15.40 6.75 -28.18
N GLU A 106 -15.44 5.91 -29.21
CA GLU A 106 -16.72 5.46 -29.77
C GLU A 106 -17.46 4.49 -28.83
N GLN A 107 -16.75 3.54 -28.20
CA GLN A 107 -17.40 2.51 -27.39
C GLN A 107 -17.93 3.04 -26.05
N VAL A 108 -17.23 4.01 -25.45
CA VAL A 108 -17.66 4.61 -24.17
C VAL A 108 -18.74 5.66 -24.39
N ALA A 109 -18.69 6.45 -25.47
CA ALA A 109 -19.68 7.49 -25.75
C ALA A 109 -21.13 6.98 -25.85
N HIS A 110 -21.35 5.69 -26.15
CA HIS A 110 -22.67 5.07 -26.23
C HIS A 110 -23.11 4.40 -24.92
N GLY A 111 -22.77 5.00 -23.77
CA GLY A 111 -23.11 4.45 -22.44
C GLY A 111 -22.23 3.26 -22.02
N GLY A 112 -21.09 3.07 -22.68
CA GLY A 112 -20.12 2.06 -22.30
C GLY A 112 -19.35 2.46 -21.02
N SER A 113 -18.90 1.47 -20.26
CA SER A 113 -18.03 1.68 -19.10
C SER A 113 -16.57 1.76 -19.55
N TRP A 114 -15.88 2.82 -19.13
CA TRP A 114 -14.45 3.01 -19.36
C TRP A 114 -13.60 2.01 -18.56
N LEU A 115 -13.99 1.72 -17.32
CA LEU A 115 -13.33 0.67 -16.52
C LEU A 115 -13.42 -0.65 -17.27
N ARG A 116 -14.62 -1.03 -17.72
CA ARG A 116 -14.84 -2.26 -18.48
C ARG A 116 -14.03 -2.30 -19.77
N TYR A 117 -13.96 -1.20 -20.53
CA TYR A 117 -13.12 -1.16 -21.74
C TYR A 117 -11.65 -1.45 -21.41
N ARG A 118 -11.10 -0.77 -20.40
CA ARG A 118 -9.71 -0.99 -19.95
C ARG A 118 -9.49 -2.41 -19.45
N SER A 119 -10.42 -2.97 -18.66
CA SER A 119 -10.37 -4.36 -18.20
C SER A 119 -10.37 -5.36 -19.35
N VAL A 120 -11.17 -5.13 -20.41
CA VAL A 120 -11.17 -6.00 -21.59
C VAL A 120 -9.82 -5.94 -22.32
N MET A 121 -9.23 -4.74 -22.48
CA MET A 121 -7.89 -4.61 -23.09
C MET A 121 -6.81 -5.31 -22.25
N TYR A 122 -6.87 -5.15 -20.93
CA TYR A 122 -5.99 -5.83 -19.98
C TYR A 122 -6.11 -7.36 -20.09
N LEU A 123 -7.33 -7.90 -20.05
CA LEU A 123 -7.58 -9.35 -20.14
C LEU A 123 -7.14 -9.91 -21.50
N ALA A 124 -7.38 -9.18 -22.59
CA ALA A 124 -6.91 -9.56 -23.92
C ALA A 124 -5.38 -9.62 -24.00
N ALA A 125 -4.69 -8.63 -23.43
CA ALA A 125 -3.22 -8.64 -23.36
C ALA A 125 -2.71 -9.83 -22.55
N MET A 126 -3.29 -10.10 -21.38
CA MET A 126 -2.93 -11.23 -20.52
C MET A 126 -3.15 -12.59 -21.23
N ALA A 127 -4.30 -12.76 -21.88
CA ALA A 127 -4.64 -13.99 -22.60
C ALA A 127 -3.66 -14.27 -23.76
N ASN A 128 -3.29 -13.23 -24.52
CA ASN A 128 -2.34 -13.36 -25.62
C ASN A 128 -0.90 -13.57 -25.14
N LEU A 129 -0.55 -13.02 -23.98
CA LEU A 129 0.79 -13.13 -23.39
C LEU A 129 1.01 -14.46 -22.64
N LYS A 130 -0.08 -15.12 -22.22
CA LYS A 130 -0.09 -16.40 -21.50
C LYS A 130 0.66 -16.37 -20.15
N ARG A 131 0.68 -15.19 -19.51
CA ARG A 131 1.15 -14.98 -18.14
C ARG A 131 0.41 -13.80 -17.53
N LYS A 132 0.42 -13.70 -16.21
CA LYS A 132 0.00 -12.49 -15.51
C LYS A 132 0.83 -11.29 -15.99
N LEU A 133 0.18 -10.13 -16.07
CA LEU A 133 0.87 -8.87 -16.32
C LEU A 133 1.62 -8.44 -15.06
N GLN A 134 2.82 -7.90 -15.26
CA GLN A 134 3.58 -7.26 -14.19
C GLN A 134 2.86 -5.98 -13.73
N PRO A 135 3.09 -5.49 -12.50
CA PRO A 135 2.39 -4.30 -11.99
C PRO A 135 2.45 -3.09 -12.93
N TYR A 136 3.63 -2.75 -13.46
CA TYR A 136 3.77 -1.64 -14.42
C TYR A 136 3.09 -1.91 -15.77
N GLU A 137 2.92 -3.18 -16.18
CA GLU A 137 2.19 -3.53 -17.39
C GLU A 137 0.68 -3.35 -17.18
N HIS A 138 0.18 -3.68 -15.99
CA HIS A 138 -1.21 -3.39 -15.60
C HIS A 138 -1.49 -1.88 -15.66
N GLU A 139 -0.59 -1.05 -15.14
CA GLU A 139 -0.71 0.42 -15.20
C GLU A 139 -0.78 0.97 -16.63
N ILE A 140 -0.13 0.34 -17.61
CA ILE A 140 -0.23 0.74 -19.04
C ILE A 140 -1.69 0.69 -19.52
N PHE A 141 -2.46 -0.31 -19.06
CA PHE A 141 -3.85 -0.46 -19.46
C PHE A 141 -4.81 0.37 -18.60
N MET A 142 -4.50 0.55 -17.32
CA MET A 142 -5.34 1.32 -16.41
C MET A 142 -5.20 2.82 -16.59
N PHE A 143 -4.02 3.33 -16.99
CA PHE A 143 -3.76 4.76 -17.10
C PHE A 143 -3.27 5.18 -18.50
N PRO A 144 -3.98 4.81 -19.58
CA PRO A 144 -3.50 5.02 -20.94
C PRO A 144 -3.46 6.50 -21.31
N ARG A 145 -2.59 6.85 -22.27
CA ARG A 145 -2.52 8.20 -22.83
C ARG A 145 -3.71 8.48 -23.77
N VAL A 146 -4.81 8.96 -23.19
CA VAL A 146 -6.04 9.34 -23.91
C VAL A 146 -6.55 10.72 -23.47
N CYS A 147 -7.37 11.37 -24.27
CA CYS A 147 -8.00 12.63 -23.88
C CYS A 147 -8.89 12.45 -22.66
N SER A 148 -8.70 13.26 -21.62
CA SER A 148 -9.46 13.17 -20.36
C SER A 148 -10.93 13.56 -20.47
N ILE A 149 -11.37 14.09 -21.61
CA ILE A 149 -12.76 14.43 -21.91
C ILE A 149 -13.42 13.38 -22.80
N CYS A 150 -12.83 13.10 -23.96
CA CYS A 150 -13.48 12.27 -24.99
C CYS A 150 -12.83 10.90 -25.18
N LEU A 151 -11.79 10.56 -24.43
CA LEU A 151 -11.04 9.31 -24.53
C LEU A 151 -10.40 9.05 -25.91
N SER A 152 -10.29 10.08 -26.76
CA SER A 152 -9.53 9.99 -28.01
C SER A 152 -8.10 9.56 -27.72
N SER A 153 -7.64 8.53 -28.44
CA SER A 153 -6.26 8.04 -28.38
C SER A 153 -5.44 8.50 -29.59
N GLU A 154 -5.89 9.52 -30.33
CA GLU A 154 -5.17 10.10 -31.47
C GLU A 154 -3.92 10.83 -30.97
N GLN A 155 -2.84 10.07 -30.93
CA GLN A 155 -1.65 10.38 -30.16
C GLN A 155 -1.00 11.72 -30.52
N ASP A 156 -0.96 12.05 -31.81
CA ASP A 156 -0.36 13.28 -32.34
C ASP A 156 -1.20 14.54 -32.08
N GLN A 157 -2.47 14.38 -31.68
CA GLN A 157 -3.36 15.49 -31.33
C GLN A 157 -3.39 15.78 -29.83
N LEU A 158 -2.89 14.86 -29.01
CA LEU A 158 -2.93 14.98 -27.55
C LEU A 158 -1.81 15.89 -27.04
N ALA A 159 -2.22 16.96 -26.36
CA ALA A 159 -1.33 17.83 -25.57
C ALA A 159 -1.36 17.43 -24.10
N ASP A 160 -0.18 17.39 -23.47
CA ASP A 160 0.00 17.04 -22.07
C ASP A 160 -0.22 18.25 -21.16
N CYS A 161 -0.64 18.03 -19.92
CA CYS A 161 -0.42 19.02 -18.87
C CYS A 161 1.10 19.19 -18.65
N PRO A 162 1.66 20.41 -18.79
CA PRO A 162 3.10 20.63 -18.68
C PRO A 162 3.62 20.53 -17.24
N MET A 163 2.73 20.48 -16.25
CA MET A 163 3.11 20.35 -14.84
C MET A 163 3.18 18.88 -14.39
N CYS A 164 2.10 18.12 -14.56
CA CYS A 164 2.02 16.76 -14.03
C CYS A 164 2.27 15.65 -15.06
N HIS A 165 2.26 15.97 -16.37
CA HIS A 165 2.45 15.02 -17.47
C HIS A 165 1.54 13.77 -17.44
N SER A 166 0.42 13.83 -16.70
CA SER A 166 -0.48 12.68 -16.45
C SER A 166 -1.86 12.85 -17.08
N VAL A 167 -2.20 14.06 -17.54
CA VAL A 167 -3.53 14.42 -18.06
C VAL A 167 -3.35 15.01 -19.45
N PHE A 168 -4.23 14.63 -20.38
CA PHE A 168 -4.07 14.92 -21.81
C PHE A 168 -5.37 15.44 -22.44
N TYR A 169 -5.24 16.35 -23.41
CA TYR A 169 -6.38 16.92 -24.14
C TYR A 169 -6.12 16.89 -25.64
N CYS A 170 -7.10 16.49 -26.43
CA CYS A 170 -6.98 16.45 -27.90
C CYS A 170 -7.28 17.78 -28.59
N SER A 171 -7.76 18.78 -27.86
CA SER A 171 -8.10 20.11 -28.38
C SER A 171 -8.07 21.15 -27.26
N SER A 172 -8.00 22.43 -27.62
CA SER A 172 -8.15 23.55 -26.68
C SER A 172 -9.52 23.54 -26.00
N GLU A 173 -10.58 23.22 -26.75
CA GLU A 173 -11.94 23.10 -26.21
C GLU A 173 -12.03 22.06 -25.07
N HIS A 174 -11.48 20.86 -25.28
CA HIS A 174 -11.46 19.83 -24.23
C HIS A 174 -10.55 20.21 -23.07
N ARG A 175 -9.46 20.93 -23.34
CA ARG A 175 -8.60 21.46 -22.27
C ARG A 175 -9.39 22.43 -21.41
N ASP A 176 -10.09 23.39 -22.01
CA ASP A 176 -10.85 24.41 -21.27
C ASP A 176 -12.00 23.78 -20.48
N LEU A 177 -12.64 22.74 -21.01
CA LEU A 177 -13.66 21.96 -20.30
C LEU A 177 -13.10 21.19 -19.10
N GLY A 178 -11.92 20.56 -19.24
CA GLY A 178 -11.33 19.73 -18.18
C GLY A 178 -10.49 20.49 -17.14
N LEU A 179 -10.00 21.69 -17.49
CA LEU A 179 -9.07 22.45 -16.66
C LEU A 179 -9.59 22.74 -15.25
N PRO A 180 -10.87 23.12 -15.02
CA PRO A 180 -11.37 23.38 -13.67
C PRO A 180 -11.24 22.17 -12.73
N GLN A 181 -11.62 20.97 -13.19
CA GLN A 181 -11.49 19.74 -12.40
C GLN A 181 -10.04 19.28 -12.30
N HIS A 182 -9.25 19.42 -13.36
CA HIS A 182 -7.84 19.04 -13.33
C HIS A 182 -7.03 19.90 -12.35
N LYS A 183 -7.31 21.20 -12.28
CA LYS A 183 -6.58 22.15 -11.43
C LYS A 183 -6.63 21.78 -9.95
N THR A 184 -7.71 21.15 -9.47
CA THR A 184 -7.82 20.72 -8.07
C THR A 184 -6.92 19.52 -7.73
N HIS A 185 -6.44 18.77 -8.73
CA HIS A 185 -5.66 17.54 -8.54
C HIS A 185 -4.28 17.58 -9.21
N CYS A 186 -3.96 18.59 -10.02
CA CYS A 186 -2.72 18.65 -10.81
C CYS A 186 -1.46 18.54 -9.94
N LEU A 187 -1.42 19.22 -8.79
CA LEU A 187 -0.31 19.13 -7.85
C LEU A 187 -0.19 17.72 -7.26
N GLN A 188 -1.30 17.06 -6.95
CA GLN A 188 -1.28 15.70 -6.41
C GLN A 188 -0.76 14.69 -7.44
N PHE A 189 -1.12 14.83 -8.72
CA PHE A 189 -0.51 14.04 -9.79
C PHE A 189 1.00 14.25 -9.89
N LEU A 190 1.46 15.51 -9.80
CA LEU A 190 2.89 15.82 -9.81
C LEU A 190 3.60 15.15 -8.62
N LEU A 191 3.05 15.28 -7.41
CA LEU A 191 3.61 14.70 -6.19
C LEU A 191 3.65 13.16 -6.22
N MET A 192 2.60 12.52 -6.76
CA MET A 192 2.57 11.07 -6.95
C MET A 192 3.65 10.59 -7.93
N PHE A 193 3.73 11.19 -9.14
CA PHE A 193 4.80 10.90 -10.11
C PHE A 193 6.20 11.05 -9.49
N GLN A 194 6.34 12.08 -8.67
CA GLN A 194 7.55 12.39 -7.95
C GLN A 194 7.94 11.32 -6.92
N CYS A 195 7.00 10.81 -6.13
CA CYS A 195 7.22 9.67 -5.23
C CYS A 195 7.61 8.40 -6.00
N ASP A 196 6.87 8.07 -7.06
CA ASP A 196 7.13 6.91 -7.91
C ASP A 196 8.52 6.96 -8.55
N LYS A 197 8.99 8.16 -8.90
CA LYS A 197 10.34 8.37 -9.42
C LYS A 197 11.42 8.04 -8.38
N ILE A 198 11.21 8.39 -7.11
CA ILE A 198 12.14 8.02 -6.03
C ILE A 198 12.18 6.50 -5.88
N GLU A 199 11.03 5.84 -5.84
CA GLU A 199 10.96 4.37 -5.71
C GLU A 199 11.61 3.67 -6.90
N ALA A 200 11.45 4.20 -8.12
CA ALA A 200 12.11 3.69 -9.31
C ALA A 200 13.63 3.90 -9.34
N GLU A 201 14.16 4.94 -8.67
CA GLU A 201 15.59 5.24 -8.66
C GLU A 201 16.32 4.57 -7.48
N LYS A 202 15.67 4.53 -6.31
CA LYS A 202 16.28 4.14 -5.04
C LYS A 202 15.73 2.82 -4.46
N GLY A 203 14.72 2.23 -5.10
CA GLY A 203 13.93 1.14 -4.53
C GLY A 203 12.90 1.66 -3.52
N ILE A 204 12.03 0.76 -3.04
CA ILE A 204 11.21 1.08 -1.88
C ILE A 204 12.15 1.07 -0.67
N GLN A 205 12.52 2.25 -0.21
CA GLN A 205 13.39 2.41 0.95
C GLN A 205 12.59 2.39 2.24
N ASP A 206 13.16 1.79 3.28
CA ASP A 206 12.75 2.08 4.64
C ASP A 206 13.02 3.56 4.90
N VAL A 207 11.94 4.33 4.99
CA VAL A 207 12.05 5.77 5.22
C VAL A 207 12.40 5.97 6.69
N PRO A 208 13.48 6.72 7.02
CA PRO A 208 13.86 6.92 8.41
C PRO A 208 12.73 7.61 9.17
N PHE A 209 12.24 6.95 10.22
CA PHE A 209 11.18 7.47 11.06
C PHE A 209 11.71 8.54 12.02
N PRO A 210 10.86 9.47 12.48
CA PRO A 210 11.17 10.32 13.63
C PRO A 210 11.66 9.46 14.81
N VAL A 211 12.92 9.63 15.22
CA VAL A 211 13.55 8.85 16.30
C VAL A 211 13.24 9.46 17.69
N ASN A 212 12.39 10.48 17.75
CA ASN A 212 12.00 11.06 19.03
C ASN A 212 11.19 10.05 19.82
N ILE A 213 11.77 9.57 20.91
CA ILE A 213 11.12 8.66 21.84
C ILE A 213 10.51 9.49 22.96
N ASP A 214 9.20 9.38 23.11
CA ASP A 214 8.50 10.04 24.20
C ASP A 214 8.88 9.38 25.53
N THR A 215 9.39 10.18 26.45
CA THR A 215 9.64 9.77 27.84
C THR A 215 8.41 9.92 28.73
N VAL A 216 7.43 10.70 28.27
CA VAL A 216 6.14 10.93 28.92
C VAL A 216 5.05 10.80 27.87
N TYR A 217 3.96 10.11 28.20
CA TYR A 217 2.86 9.90 27.27
C TYR A 217 2.23 11.24 26.87
N LYS A 218 2.03 11.42 25.57
CA LYS A 218 1.33 12.57 25.00
C LYS A 218 0.25 12.05 24.07
N ASN A 219 -0.96 12.58 24.21
CA ASN A 219 -2.02 12.34 23.26
C ASN A 219 -1.56 12.71 21.84
N LEU A 220 -2.05 11.94 20.88
CA LEU A 220 -1.85 12.24 19.48
C LEU A 220 -2.42 13.64 19.15
N PRO A 221 -1.74 14.42 18.29
CA PRO A 221 -2.22 15.73 17.87
C PRO A 221 -3.41 15.60 16.90
N ASP A 222 -3.95 16.72 16.44
CA ASP A 222 -5.16 16.72 15.60
C ASP A 222 -5.01 16.02 14.24
N ARG A 223 -3.78 15.82 13.76
CA ARG A 223 -3.49 15.18 12.46
C ARG A 223 -2.05 14.70 12.35
N LEU A 224 -1.83 13.67 11.53
CA LEU A 224 -0.52 13.07 11.28
C LEU A 224 0.53 14.09 10.86
N MET A 225 0.17 15.05 10.00
CA MET A 225 1.09 16.08 9.53
C MET A 225 1.74 16.89 10.66
N THR A 226 1.06 17.04 11.80
CA THR A 226 1.61 17.73 12.98
C THR A 226 2.75 16.94 13.64
N LEU A 227 2.75 15.60 13.55
CA LEU A 227 3.83 14.76 14.07
C LEU A 227 5.05 14.75 13.16
N VAL A 228 4.84 14.80 11.85
CA VAL A 228 5.94 14.77 10.89
C VAL A 228 6.60 16.14 10.78
N LYS A 229 5.84 17.24 10.99
CA LYS A 229 6.32 18.63 10.86
C LYS A 229 7.59 18.99 11.66
N PRO A 230 7.74 18.65 12.95
CA PRO A 230 8.97 18.98 13.69
C PRO A 230 10.23 18.35 13.07
N GLU A 231 10.11 17.19 12.43
CA GLU A 231 11.26 16.55 11.80
C GLU A 231 11.59 17.20 10.46
N LEU A 232 10.62 17.88 9.86
CA LEU A 232 10.79 18.75 8.69
C LEU A 232 11.64 19.98 9.00
N GLU A 233 11.67 20.43 10.26
CA GLU A 233 12.33 21.67 10.68
C GLU A 233 13.77 21.45 11.18
N ARG A 234 14.22 20.18 11.32
CA ARG A 234 15.58 19.83 11.79
C ARG A 234 16.64 19.76 10.68
N GLU A 235 16.23 19.55 9.44
CA GLU A 235 17.08 19.67 8.26
C GLU A 235 17.01 21.11 7.71
N PRO A 236 18.07 21.65 7.10
CA PRO A 236 17.99 22.95 6.44
C PRO A 236 16.78 22.98 5.49
N LEU A 237 15.88 23.96 5.67
CA LEU A 237 14.58 24.05 4.97
C LEU A 237 14.66 24.01 3.43
N GLU A 238 15.86 24.16 2.87
CA GLU A 238 16.20 24.11 1.44
C GLU A 238 16.43 22.67 0.91
N SER A 239 16.59 21.66 1.78
CA SER A 239 16.81 20.25 1.42
C SER A 239 15.60 19.35 1.66
N LEU A 240 14.55 19.87 2.29
CA LEU A 240 13.40 19.07 2.68
C LEU A 240 12.41 18.91 1.52
N ASP A 241 12.38 17.68 1.04
CA ASP A 241 11.64 17.31 -0.15
C ASP A 241 10.28 16.69 0.24
N MET A 242 9.18 17.39 -0.09
CA MET A 242 7.78 16.99 0.16
C MET A 242 7.51 15.52 -0.20
N LYS A 243 8.24 14.96 -1.19
CA LYS A 243 8.15 13.55 -1.57
C LYS A 243 8.43 12.60 -0.39
N PHE A 244 9.42 12.90 0.44
CA PHE A 244 9.72 12.10 1.64
C PHE A 244 8.61 12.19 2.67
N VAL A 245 8.03 13.38 2.86
CA VAL A 245 6.92 13.59 3.80
C VAL A 245 5.75 12.69 3.43
N LEU A 246 5.37 12.65 2.14
CA LEU A 246 4.30 11.80 1.65
C LEU A 246 4.58 10.32 1.92
N MET A 247 5.80 9.85 1.66
CA MET A 247 6.20 8.48 1.95
C MET A 247 6.16 8.17 3.46
N ILE A 248 6.61 9.07 4.34
CA ILE A 248 6.50 8.90 5.79
C ILE A 248 5.03 8.82 6.22
N THR A 249 4.17 9.71 5.70
CA THR A 249 2.76 9.72 6.08
C THR A 249 2.05 8.42 5.73
N GLU A 250 2.40 7.82 4.59
CA GLU A 250 1.91 6.52 4.19
C GLU A 250 2.32 5.43 5.17
N ARG A 251 3.63 5.35 5.49
CA ARG A 251 4.15 4.35 6.41
C ARG A 251 3.49 4.48 7.78
N LEU A 252 3.53 5.67 8.36
CA LEU A 252 3.02 5.92 9.71
C LEU A 252 1.49 5.86 9.80
N SER A 253 0.76 5.99 8.70
CA SER A 253 -0.71 5.91 8.73
C SER A 253 -1.22 4.62 9.36
N TYR A 254 -0.51 3.50 9.21
CA TYR A 254 -0.93 2.21 9.76
C TYR A 254 -0.93 2.23 11.30
N PRO A 255 0.24 2.25 11.98
CA PRO A 255 0.28 2.24 13.44
C PRO A 255 -0.44 3.43 14.07
N LEU A 256 -0.42 4.62 13.43
CA LEU A 256 -1.08 5.80 13.98
C LEU A 256 -2.60 5.77 13.84
N SER A 257 -3.16 5.13 12.82
CA SER A 257 -4.62 4.91 12.74
C SER A 257 -5.09 4.02 13.88
N LEU A 258 -4.34 2.94 14.16
CA LEU A 258 -4.64 2.08 15.30
C LEU A 258 -4.51 2.84 16.62
N GLN A 259 -3.39 3.53 16.83
CA GLN A 259 -3.15 4.30 18.05
C GLN A 259 -4.25 5.36 18.27
N TYR A 260 -4.69 6.04 17.20
CA TYR A 260 -5.80 6.98 17.23
C TYR A 260 -7.10 6.31 17.68
N ALA A 261 -7.46 5.17 17.11
CA ALA A 261 -8.65 4.44 17.55
C ALA A 261 -8.55 4.05 19.03
N LEU A 262 -7.44 3.42 19.43
CA LEU A 262 -7.22 2.96 20.80
C LEU A 262 -7.22 4.10 21.83
N GLN A 263 -6.65 5.25 21.49
CA GLN A 263 -6.68 6.44 22.35
C GLN A 263 -8.13 6.90 22.62
N ASN A 264 -9.04 6.74 21.66
CA ASN A 264 -10.43 7.17 21.80
C ASN A 264 -11.34 6.11 22.43
N VAL A 265 -11.06 4.82 22.23
CA VAL A 265 -11.96 3.74 22.67
C VAL A 265 -11.48 2.94 23.89
N GLY A 266 -10.18 2.99 24.21
CA GLY A 266 -9.55 2.13 25.21
C GLY A 266 -9.52 0.65 24.84
N LEU A 267 -8.89 -0.16 25.68
CA LEU A 267 -8.78 -1.62 25.54
C LEU A 267 -9.57 -2.36 26.63
N GLY A 268 -9.90 -3.62 26.38
CA GLY A 268 -10.57 -4.46 27.36
C GLY A 268 -12.01 -4.02 27.69
N SER A 269 -12.61 -4.72 28.66
CA SER A 269 -13.97 -4.44 29.14
C SER A 269 -14.06 -3.18 29.99
N ASP A 270 -12.96 -2.78 30.62
CA ASP A 270 -12.81 -1.60 31.48
C ASP A 270 -12.42 -0.34 30.70
N ASN A 271 -12.18 -0.44 29.40
CA ASN A 271 -11.64 0.63 28.55
C ASN A 271 -10.32 1.18 29.11
N THR A 272 -9.39 0.29 29.47
CA THR A 272 -8.03 0.65 29.91
C THR A 272 -7.46 1.70 28.95
N ALA A 273 -6.99 2.81 29.52
CA ALA A 273 -6.45 3.90 28.74
C ALA A 273 -5.09 3.50 28.14
N LEU A 274 -4.84 3.92 26.90
CA LEU A 274 -3.66 3.48 26.15
C LEU A 274 -2.31 3.83 26.83
N HIS A 275 -2.28 4.85 27.69
CA HIS A 275 -1.06 5.26 28.40
C HIS A 275 -0.63 4.30 29.51
N ASP A 276 -1.54 3.45 30.01
CA ASP A 276 -1.25 2.45 31.05
C ASP A 276 -0.88 1.07 30.46
N VAL A 277 -0.98 0.91 29.15
CA VAL A 277 -0.79 -0.36 28.46
C VAL A 277 0.70 -0.72 28.41
N THR A 278 1.04 -1.84 29.04
CA THR A 278 2.42 -2.37 29.08
C THR A 278 2.68 -3.49 28.09
N LYS A 279 1.63 -4.18 27.64
CA LYS A 279 1.68 -5.23 26.62
C LYS A 279 0.53 -5.03 25.65
N LEU A 280 0.77 -5.25 24.36
CA LEU A 280 -0.24 -5.11 23.33
C LEU A 280 -0.06 -6.21 22.26
N ASN A 281 -1.08 -7.05 22.09
CA ASN A 281 -1.19 -8.02 21.01
C ASN A 281 -2.16 -7.51 19.94
N VAL A 282 -1.64 -7.22 18.74
CA VAL A 282 -2.37 -6.64 17.61
C VAL A 282 -2.51 -7.68 16.51
N HIS A 283 -3.74 -8.00 16.12
CA HIS A 283 -4.00 -8.78 14.91
C HIS A 283 -4.31 -7.84 13.74
N VAL A 284 -3.44 -7.82 12.74
CA VAL A 284 -3.63 -7.12 11.46
C VAL A 284 -4.20 -8.13 10.45
N VAL A 285 -5.49 -8.04 10.16
CA VAL A 285 -6.21 -9.01 9.30
C VAL A 285 -6.39 -8.49 7.88
N GLY A 286 -6.41 -9.40 6.91
CA GLY A 286 -6.43 -9.05 5.48
C GLY A 286 -5.09 -8.51 4.98
N ALA A 287 -4.00 -8.84 5.69
CA ALA A 287 -2.68 -8.31 5.42
C ALA A 287 -2.08 -8.84 4.10
N LYS A 288 -1.36 -7.96 3.38
CA LYS A 288 -0.62 -8.30 2.15
C LYS A 288 0.84 -7.83 2.22
N SER A 289 1.70 -8.44 1.41
CA SER A 289 3.13 -8.14 1.36
C SER A 289 3.45 -6.67 1.02
N TYR A 290 2.81 -6.12 -0.01
CA TYR A 290 3.12 -4.77 -0.51
C TYR A 290 2.40 -3.63 0.23
N THR A 291 1.54 -3.95 1.20
CA THR A 291 0.78 -2.95 1.99
C THR A 291 1.13 -3.07 3.47
N GLU A 292 0.60 -4.06 4.18
CA GLU A 292 0.70 -4.18 5.64
C GLU A 292 2.10 -4.63 6.10
N LEU A 293 2.80 -5.47 5.33
CA LEU A 293 4.19 -5.85 5.63
C LEU A 293 5.21 -4.82 5.16
N LEU A 294 4.84 -3.94 4.23
CA LEU A 294 5.78 -3.01 3.61
C LEU A 294 6.26 -1.94 4.61
N GLY A 295 7.55 -2.00 4.96
CA GLY A 295 8.14 -1.18 6.01
C GLY A 295 7.66 -1.58 7.40
N ILE A 296 7.61 -2.88 7.68
CA ILE A 296 7.12 -3.49 8.94
C ILE A 296 7.67 -2.82 10.20
N ILE A 297 8.91 -2.34 10.15
CA ILE A 297 9.58 -1.61 11.22
C ILE A 297 8.84 -0.33 11.67
N ARG A 298 7.89 0.19 10.88
CA ARG A 298 7.02 1.31 11.25
C ARG A 298 6.27 1.10 12.57
N TRP A 299 6.00 -0.14 12.96
CA TRP A 299 5.30 -0.44 14.22
C TRP A 299 6.14 -0.09 15.45
N GLU A 300 7.47 -0.04 15.33
CA GLU A 300 8.35 0.50 16.36
C GLU A 300 8.02 1.97 16.69
N TYR A 301 7.52 2.74 15.73
CA TYR A 301 7.08 4.11 15.98
C TYR A 301 5.98 4.17 17.05
N MET A 302 5.09 3.17 17.11
CA MET A 302 4.06 3.11 18.16
C MET A 302 4.69 2.98 19.55
N VAL A 303 5.75 2.16 19.67
CA VAL A 303 6.52 2.00 20.91
C VAL A 303 7.26 3.28 21.29
N HIS A 304 7.74 4.06 20.31
CA HIS A 304 8.32 5.38 20.55
C HIS A 304 7.32 6.37 21.15
N ARG A 305 6.03 6.24 20.82
CA ARG A 305 4.94 7.11 21.32
C ARG A 305 4.35 6.66 22.65
N LEU A 306 4.50 5.38 23.01
CA LEU A 306 3.90 4.76 24.20
C LEU A 306 4.99 4.38 25.22
N PRO A 307 5.38 5.28 26.15
CA PRO A 307 6.52 5.05 27.04
C PRO A 307 6.36 3.82 27.95
N ALA A 308 5.13 3.51 28.38
CA ALA A 308 4.82 2.36 29.24
C ALA A 308 4.83 1.02 28.50
N LEU A 309 4.74 1.01 27.16
CA LEU A 309 4.66 -0.20 26.36
C LEU A 309 6.02 -0.92 26.35
N GLN A 310 6.03 -2.13 26.90
CA GLN A 310 7.20 -3.00 27.00
C GLN A 310 7.15 -4.14 25.99
N PHE A 311 5.95 -4.61 25.63
CA PHE A 311 5.79 -5.72 24.70
C PHE A 311 4.77 -5.37 23.62
N LEU A 312 5.19 -5.37 22.36
CA LEU A 312 4.32 -5.22 21.21
C LEU A 312 4.41 -6.49 20.36
N HIS A 313 3.30 -7.19 20.21
CA HIS A 313 3.19 -8.32 19.29
C HIS A 313 2.25 -7.93 18.16
N VAL A 314 2.72 -8.02 16.92
CA VAL A 314 1.91 -7.71 15.72
C VAL A 314 1.84 -8.94 14.84
N VAL A 315 0.65 -9.51 14.75
CA VAL A 315 0.35 -10.69 13.93
C VAL A 315 -0.31 -10.23 12.63
N PHE A 316 0.35 -10.44 11.50
CA PHE A 316 -0.17 -10.17 10.17
C PHE A 316 -0.81 -11.44 9.60
N ILE A 317 -2.10 -11.36 9.30
CA ILE A 317 -2.90 -12.52 8.93
C ILE A 317 -3.58 -12.23 7.59
N GLY A 318 -3.28 -13.04 6.57
CA GLY A 318 -3.94 -12.91 5.27
C GLY A 318 -3.47 -13.96 4.26
N PRO A 319 -4.36 -14.47 3.39
CA PRO A 319 -4.01 -15.48 2.39
C PRO A 319 -3.18 -14.93 1.22
N GLU A 320 -2.87 -13.63 1.23
CA GLU A 320 -2.13 -12.92 0.18
C GLU A 320 -0.74 -12.44 0.67
N LEU A 321 -0.24 -12.95 1.80
CA LEU A 321 1.02 -12.49 2.39
C LEU A 321 2.26 -12.87 1.56
N PHE A 322 2.24 -14.01 0.89
CA PHE A 322 3.41 -14.53 0.13
C PHE A 322 3.16 -14.75 -1.37
N LEU A 323 2.08 -14.19 -1.94
CA LEU A 323 1.66 -14.48 -3.32
C LEU A 323 2.59 -13.93 -4.43
N ASP A 324 3.47 -12.98 -4.10
CA ASP A 324 4.24 -12.24 -5.09
C ASP A 324 5.75 -12.37 -4.85
N GLY A 325 6.33 -13.49 -5.30
CA GLY A 325 7.78 -13.68 -5.26
C GLY A 325 8.24 -15.12 -5.44
N HIS A 326 7.35 -16.08 -5.21
CA HIS A 326 7.69 -17.50 -5.29
C HIS A 326 7.07 -18.11 -6.55
N SER A 327 7.91 -18.78 -7.35
CA SER A 327 7.39 -19.85 -8.20
C SER A 327 6.73 -20.89 -7.29
N GLU A 328 5.82 -21.73 -7.78
CA GLU A 328 5.28 -22.85 -6.97
C GLU A 328 6.39 -23.75 -6.38
N GLU A 329 7.61 -23.65 -6.89
CA GLU A 329 8.81 -24.36 -6.42
C GLU A 329 9.55 -23.65 -5.26
N ASP A 330 9.29 -22.38 -4.98
CA ASP A 330 9.95 -21.58 -3.93
C ASP A 330 9.04 -21.29 -2.72
N ALA A 331 7.85 -21.91 -2.63
CA ALA A 331 6.96 -21.74 -1.49
C ALA A 331 7.74 -22.00 -0.19
N LEU A 332 7.72 -21.04 0.73
CA LEU A 332 8.33 -21.23 2.04
C LEU A 332 7.71 -22.49 2.68
N PRO A 333 8.52 -23.32 3.36
CA PRO A 333 8.04 -24.59 3.89
C PRO A 333 6.89 -24.45 4.89
N ASP A 334 6.74 -23.28 5.52
CA ASP A 334 5.71 -22.97 6.49
C ASP A 334 4.89 -21.74 6.06
N ASP A 335 3.56 -21.85 6.11
CA ASP A 335 2.60 -20.74 5.99
C ASP A 335 2.61 -19.80 7.21
N HIS A 336 3.65 -19.91 8.06
CA HIS A 336 3.79 -19.22 9.33
C HIS A 336 5.24 -18.79 9.55
N ILE A 337 5.44 -17.54 9.95
CA ILE A 337 6.75 -16.97 10.27
C ILE A 337 6.63 -16.22 11.59
N LEU A 338 7.56 -16.45 12.52
CA LEU A 338 7.71 -15.70 13.76
C LEU A 338 9.10 -15.06 13.80
N ASP A 339 9.14 -13.73 13.89
CA ASP A 339 10.34 -12.94 14.13
C ASP A 339 10.27 -12.30 15.53
N ASP A 340 10.95 -12.93 16.48
CA ASP A 340 11.16 -12.45 17.85
C ASP A 340 12.61 -12.01 18.10
N SER A 341 13.40 -11.89 17.03
CA SER A 341 14.85 -11.68 17.10
C SER A 341 15.26 -10.31 17.67
N GLY A 342 14.35 -9.34 17.61
CA GLY A 342 14.63 -7.93 17.97
C GLY A 342 15.66 -7.27 17.06
N LEU A 343 16.09 -7.91 15.96
CA LEU A 343 17.15 -7.40 15.09
C LEU A 343 16.81 -6.04 14.50
N THR A 344 15.53 -5.82 14.19
CA THR A 344 15.04 -4.61 13.53
C THR A 344 14.80 -3.43 14.48
N MET A 345 14.94 -3.61 15.79
CA MET A 345 14.73 -2.53 16.76
C MET A 345 15.89 -1.52 16.76
N CYS A 346 15.58 -0.25 17.02
CA CYS A 346 16.58 0.80 17.21
C CYS A 346 17.35 0.64 18.53
N ASP A 347 18.49 1.31 18.63
CA ASP A 347 19.40 1.18 19.77
C ASP A 347 18.76 1.58 21.12
N ASP A 348 17.90 2.60 21.14
CA ASP A 348 17.20 3.00 22.38
C ASP A 348 16.17 1.97 22.81
N CYS A 349 15.39 1.42 21.86
CA CYS A 349 14.44 0.36 22.16
C CYS A 349 15.15 -0.91 22.63
N LYS A 350 16.31 -1.25 22.05
CA LYS A 350 17.19 -2.36 22.51
C LYS A 350 17.79 -2.12 23.90
N ALA A 351 18.06 -0.86 24.27
CA ALA A 351 18.62 -0.51 25.57
C ALA A 351 17.59 -0.54 26.71
N LYS A 352 16.29 -0.56 26.38
CA LYS A 352 15.17 -0.65 27.32
C LYS A 352 14.66 -2.10 27.39
N PRO A 353 13.93 -2.50 28.45
CA PRO A 353 13.30 -3.82 28.52
C PRO A 353 12.04 -3.87 27.61
N ARG A 354 12.24 -3.57 26.32
CA ARG A 354 11.20 -3.56 25.29
C ARG A 354 11.42 -4.72 24.34
N MET A 355 10.33 -5.24 23.79
CA MET A 355 10.36 -6.29 22.80
C MET A 355 9.24 -6.05 21.79
N ILE A 356 9.60 -6.18 20.52
CA ILE A 356 8.66 -6.12 19.39
C ILE A 356 8.77 -7.46 18.67
N VAL A 357 7.64 -8.13 18.53
CA VAL A 357 7.53 -9.42 17.85
C VAL A 357 6.63 -9.25 16.64
N TYR A 358 7.08 -9.77 15.49
CA TYR A 358 6.30 -9.82 14.27
C TYR A 358 5.97 -11.27 13.94
N GLU A 359 4.70 -11.56 13.72
CA GLU A 359 4.23 -12.89 13.31
C GLU A 359 3.47 -12.74 11.99
N MET A 360 3.67 -13.66 11.06
CA MET A 360 2.97 -13.70 9.77
C MET A 360 2.29 -15.05 9.61
N ALA A 361 1.01 -15.05 9.27
CA ALA A 361 0.21 -16.24 9.02
C ALA A 361 -0.51 -16.12 7.67
N ASN A 362 -0.05 -16.90 6.68
CA ASN A 362 -0.54 -16.89 5.30
C ASN A 362 -1.85 -17.70 5.15
N MET A 363 -2.90 -17.22 5.80
CA MET A 363 -4.20 -17.91 5.86
C MET A 363 -5.34 -16.93 6.14
N CYS A 364 -6.58 -17.42 6.10
CA CYS A 364 -7.72 -16.63 6.55
C CYS A 364 -7.79 -16.60 8.08
N TYR A 365 -8.45 -15.57 8.62
CA TYR A 365 -8.55 -15.40 10.07
C TYR A 365 -9.27 -16.56 10.79
N HIS A 366 -10.29 -17.14 10.15
CA HIS A 366 -11.02 -18.28 10.69
C HIS A 366 -10.15 -19.54 10.81
N ASP A 367 -9.16 -19.73 9.93
CA ASP A 367 -8.21 -20.83 10.05
C ASP A 367 -7.17 -20.51 11.13
N PHE A 368 -6.69 -19.26 11.18
CA PHE A 368 -5.67 -18.82 12.14
C PHE A 368 -6.07 -19.08 13.60
N ILE A 369 -7.33 -18.82 13.96
CA ILE A 369 -7.80 -19.02 15.35
C ILE A 369 -7.85 -20.49 15.78
N GLU A 370 -7.81 -21.43 14.83
CA GLU A 370 -7.81 -22.88 15.10
C GLU A 370 -6.39 -23.44 15.24
N THR A 371 -5.36 -22.64 14.94
CA THR A 371 -3.96 -23.06 15.00
C THR A 371 -3.47 -23.23 16.44
N SER A 372 -2.44 -24.06 16.63
CA SER A 372 -1.81 -24.27 17.94
C SER A 372 -1.01 -23.07 18.44
N TYR A 373 -0.66 -22.14 17.55
CA TYR A 373 0.09 -20.92 17.86
C TYR A 373 -0.80 -19.68 17.95
N TYR A 374 -2.13 -19.83 17.85
CA TYR A 374 -3.06 -18.73 18.08
C TYR A 374 -2.83 -18.07 19.45
N SER A 375 -2.63 -16.75 19.44
CA SER A 375 -2.61 -15.92 20.63
C SER A 375 -3.83 -14.99 20.62
N LYS A 376 -4.46 -14.77 21.79
CA LYS A 376 -5.64 -13.90 21.88
C LYS A 376 -5.23 -12.44 21.63
N PRO A 377 -5.89 -11.69 20.73
CA PRO A 377 -5.59 -10.28 20.50
C PRO A 377 -6.16 -9.38 21.61
N ASP A 378 -5.49 -8.26 21.84
CA ASP A 378 -6.04 -7.11 22.57
C ASP A 378 -6.84 -6.19 21.63
N VAL A 379 -6.50 -6.18 20.35
CA VAL A 379 -7.20 -5.45 19.29
C VAL A 379 -7.04 -6.16 17.94
N VAL A 380 -8.08 -6.10 17.13
CA VAL A 380 -8.05 -6.52 15.73
C VAL A 380 -8.14 -5.29 14.84
N ILE A 381 -7.33 -5.21 13.77
CA ILE A 381 -7.40 -4.15 12.78
C ILE A 381 -7.37 -4.67 11.35
N ALA A 382 -8.27 -4.15 10.51
CA ALA A 382 -8.32 -4.41 9.07
C ALA A 382 -8.15 -3.10 8.28
N TYR A 383 -7.07 -2.97 7.51
CA TYR A 383 -6.82 -1.76 6.73
C TYR A 383 -7.47 -1.85 5.35
N ASN A 384 -8.17 -0.79 4.94
CA ASN A 384 -8.88 -0.67 3.64
C ASN A 384 -9.59 -1.97 3.28
N CYS A 385 -10.43 -2.41 4.22
CA CYS A 385 -10.72 -3.83 4.43
C CYS A 385 -11.59 -4.50 3.36
N GLY A 386 -12.43 -3.73 2.66
CA GLY A 386 -13.27 -4.25 1.58
C GLY A 386 -14.24 -5.36 2.02
N PHE A 387 -14.73 -5.32 3.27
CA PHE A 387 -15.69 -6.32 3.79
C PHE A 387 -16.93 -6.47 2.91
N HIS A 388 -17.29 -5.42 2.16
CA HIS A 388 -18.44 -5.41 1.27
C HIS A 388 -18.20 -6.00 -0.13
N GLU A 389 -16.94 -6.18 -0.57
CA GLU A 389 -16.62 -6.40 -1.99
C GLU A 389 -17.15 -7.71 -2.58
N GLN A 390 -17.18 -8.78 -1.78
CA GLN A 390 -17.54 -10.13 -2.27
C GLN A 390 -18.85 -10.67 -1.70
N VAL A 391 -19.64 -9.83 -1.00
CA VAL A 391 -20.90 -10.26 -0.34
C VAL A 391 -21.88 -10.92 -1.33
N ASP A 392 -21.90 -10.44 -2.58
CA ASP A 392 -22.77 -10.98 -3.64
C ASP A 392 -22.21 -12.24 -4.32
N ASN A 393 -20.92 -12.55 -4.13
CA ASN A 393 -20.25 -13.72 -4.70
C ASN A 393 -19.75 -14.67 -3.61
N LYS A 394 -20.69 -15.43 -3.03
CA LYS A 394 -20.45 -16.37 -1.93
C LYS A 394 -19.30 -17.36 -2.16
N SER A 395 -18.96 -17.68 -3.41
CA SER A 395 -17.86 -18.60 -3.73
C SER A 395 -16.46 -17.97 -3.60
N LYS A 396 -16.39 -16.63 -3.56
CA LYS A 396 -15.14 -15.85 -3.47
C LYS A 396 -15.06 -15.02 -2.18
N ASP A 397 -16.09 -15.04 -1.36
CA ASP A 397 -16.15 -14.29 -0.10
C ASP A 397 -15.35 -15.00 1.01
N THR A 398 -14.09 -14.58 1.16
CA THR A 398 -13.18 -15.03 2.22
C THR A 398 -13.49 -14.39 3.58
N TRP A 399 -14.26 -13.29 3.61
CA TRP A 399 -14.61 -12.57 4.83
C TRP A 399 -15.77 -13.21 5.58
N LYS A 400 -16.72 -13.84 4.87
CA LYS A 400 -17.94 -14.41 5.46
C LYS A 400 -17.73 -15.20 6.76
N SER A 401 -16.77 -16.13 6.77
CA SER A 401 -16.47 -16.96 7.96
C SER A 401 -15.67 -16.18 9.02
N SER A 402 -14.87 -15.20 8.59
CA SER A 402 -13.99 -14.42 9.46
C SER A 402 -14.75 -13.33 10.23
N LEU A 403 -15.70 -12.63 9.60
CA LEU A 403 -16.35 -11.42 10.17
C LEU A 403 -16.92 -11.62 11.59
N PRO A 404 -17.69 -12.69 11.90
CA PRO A 404 -18.18 -12.90 13.26
C PRO A 404 -17.06 -13.15 14.27
N LEU A 405 -15.94 -13.73 13.82
CA LEU A 405 -14.79 -14.10 14.65
C LEU A 405 -13.90 -12.89 14.98
N LEU A 406 -13.86 -11.88 14.10
CA LEU A 406 -13.13 -10.62 14.34
C LEU A 406 -13.64 -9.86 15.57
N VAL A 407 -14.91 -10.09 15.94
CA VAL A 407 -15.59 -9.48 17.09
C VAL A 407 -16.14 -10.55 18.05
N ALA A 408 -15.51 -11.73 18.11
CA ALA A 408 -15.98 -12.82 18.97
C ALA A 408 -15.96 -12.44 20.46
N ASP A 409 -14.92 -11.73 20.89
CA ASP A 409 -14.77 -11.26 22.26
C ASP A 409 -15.28 -9.81 22.40
N PRO A 410 -16.31 -9.54 23.23
CA PRO A 410 -16.82 -8.19 23.45
C PRO A 410 -15.82 -7.19 24.04
N ALA A 411 -14.76 -7.67 24.70
CA ALA A 411 -13.70 -6.82 25.24
C ALA A 411 -12.67 -6.39 24.18
N VAL A 412 -12.62 -7.07 23.03
CA VAL A 412 -11.66 -6.79 21.96
C VAL A 412 -12.30 -5.88 20.90
N PRO A 413 -11.82 -4.63 20.72
CA PRO A 413 -12.28 -3.78 19.63
C PRO A 413 -11.80 -4.28 18.27
N LEU A 414 -12.66 -4.14 17.26
CA LEU A 414 -12.31 -4.23 15.85
C LEU A 414 -12.22 -2.81 15.27
N VAL A 415 -11.03 -2.44 14.81
CA VAL A 415 -10.78 -1.20 14.07
C VAL A 415 -10.71 -1.54 12.58
N PHE A 416 -11.30 -0.73 11.73
CA PHE A 416 -11.11 -0.89 10.29
C PHE A 416 -11.12 0.43 9.54
N THR A 417 -10.39 0.46 8.43
CA THR A 417 -10.31 1.63 7.55
C THR A 417 -10.83 1.33 6.15
N SER A 418 -11.14 2.39 5.39
CA SER A 418 -11.59 2.33 3.98
C SER A 418 -11.09 3.54 3.19
N TYR A 419 -11.08 3.47 1.85
CA TYR A 419 -10.60 4.57 1.00
C TYR A 419 -11.63 5.70 0.90
N THR A 420 -12.91 5.35 0.87
CA THR A 420 -14.02 6.31 0.72
C THR A 420 -15.05 6.18 1.85
N LEU A 421 -15.82 7.24 2.07
CA LEU A 421 -16.94 7.20 3.03
C LEU A 421 -17.97 6.15 2.61
N GLN A 422 -18.19 6.02 1.31
CA GLN A 422 -19.17 5.09 0.76
C GLN A 422 -18.76 3.64 1.04
N GLU A 423 -17.49 3.28 0.81
CA GLU A 423 -16.96 1.97 1.20
C GLU A 423 -17.07 1.76 2.70
N ALA A 424 -16.64 2.73 3.52
CA ALA A 424 -16.69 2.59 4.98
C ALA A 424 -18.10 2.29 5.50
N CYS A 425 -19.12 2.95 4.94
CA CYS A 425 -20.52 2.67 5.26
C CYS A 425 -20.95 1.26 4.81
N LYS A 426 -20.51 0.81 3.63
CA LYS A 426 -20.79 -0.54 3.12
C LYS A 426 -20.07 -1.61 3.95
N ASP A 427 -18.82 -1.39 4.33
CA ASP A 427 -18.02 -2.28 5.18
C ASP A 427 -18.69 -2.48 6.55
N LEU A 428 -19.11 -1.39 7.18
CA LEU A 428 -19.86 -1.44 8.44
C LEU A 428 -21.19 -2.20 8.27
N SER A 429 -21.91 -1.95 7.17
CA SER A 429 -23.18 -2.64 6.88
C SER A 429 -22.97 -4.14 6.67
N ALA A 430 -21.91 -4.54 5.96
CA ALA A 430 -21.56 -5.94 5.75
C ALA A 430 -21.24 -6.64 7.08
N LEU A 431 -20.48 -5.99 7.96
CA LEU A 431 -20.19 -6.51 9.29
C LEU A 431 -21.45 -6.63 10.15
N GLN A 432 -22.31 -5.60 10.17
CA GLN A 432 -23.58 -5.61 10.91
C GLN A 432 -24.55 -6.68 10.42
N ALA A 433 -24.53 -7.00 9.13
CA ALA A 433 -25.31 -8.09 8.55
C ALA A 433 -24.78 -9.47 8.98
N ALA A 434 -23.47 -9.59 9.20
CA ALA A 434 -22.84 -10.83 9.65
C ALA A 434 -22.98 -11.06 11.17
N VAL A 435 -22.96 -9.99 11.97
CA VAL A 435 -22.89 -10.08 13.43
C VAL A 435 -23.39 -8.80 14.14
N PRO A 436 -24.16 -8.91 15.25
CA PRO A 436 -24.53 -7.74 16.05
C PRO A 436 -23.31 -7.04 16.66
N VAL A 437 -23.12 -5.75 16.31
CA VAL A 437 -22.01 -4.93 16.78
C VAL A 437 -22.49 -3.58 17.30
N LYS A 438 -21.79 -3.07 18.31
CA LYS A 438 -21.91 -1.70 18.80
C LYS A 438 -20.80 -0.85 18.20
N VAL A 439 -21.17 0.23 17.54
CA VAL A 439 -20.21 1.25 17.06
C VAL A 439 -19.71 2.05 18.25
N VAL A 440 -18.41 1.96 18.55
CA VAL A 440 -17.75 2.67 19.66
C VAL A 440 -16.95 3.88 19.17
N MET A 441 -16.56 3.89 17.90
CA MET A 441 -16.10 5.08 17.18
C MET A 441 -16.83 5.13 15.84
N PRO A 442 -17.63 6.17 15.57
CA PRO A 442 -18.42 6.26 14.34
C PRO A 442 -17.50 6.34 13.11
N THR A 443 -18.04 5.92 11.97
CA THR A 443 -17.36 6.10 10.69
C THR A 443 -17.07 7.58 10.47
N GLN A 444 -15.79 7.92 10.40
CA GLN A 444 -15.33 9.29 10.28
C GLN A 444 -14.05 9.38 9.47
N ARG A 445 -13.68 10.61 9.08
CA ARG A 445 -12.38 10.89 8.49
C ARG A 445 -11.28 10.51 9.48
N ASN A 446 -10.28 9.79 8.99
CA ASN A 446 -9.12 9.45 9.78
C ASN A 446 -8.09 10.59 9.73
N PRO A 447 -7.82 11.29 10.84
CA PRO A 447 -6.80 12.34 10.88
C PRO A 447 -5.37 11.81 10.69
N PHE A 448 -5.20 10.49 10.73
CA PHE A 448 -3.94 9.78 10.53
C PHE A 448 -3.87 8.99 9.23
N SER A 449 -4.72 9.32 8.25
CA SER A 449 -4.64 8.76 6.91
C SER A 449 -3.34 9.16 6.19
N SER A 450 -2.96 8.39 5.17
CA SER A 450 -1.85 8.76 4.29
C SER A 450 -2.13 10.06 3.55
N CYS A 451 -1.09 10.88 3.34
CA CYS A 451 -1.15 12.04 2.45
C CYS A 451 -0.65 11.71 1.03
N ARG A 452 -0.07 10.52 0.80
CA ARG A 452 0.45 10.10 -0.50
C ARG A 452 -0.70 9.79 -1.48
N PRO A 453 -0.77 10.48 -2.64
CA PRO A 453 -1.80 10.21 -3.65
C PRO A 453 -1.45 8.98 -4.50
N TYR A 454 -2.48 8.22 -4.87
CA TYR A 454 -2.42 7.11 -5.83
C TYR A 454 -3.47 7.30 -6.91
N ARG A 455 -3.20 6.82 -8.13
CA ARG A 455 -4.19 6.87 -9.22
C ARG A 455 -5.28 5.86 -9.00
N ASP A 456 -6.52 6.32 -9.02
CA ASP A 456 -7.69 5.45 -8.95
C ASP A 456 -8.03 4.93 -10.35
N HIS A 457 -8.03 3.60 -10.48
CA HIS A 457 -8.33 2.95 -11.74
C HIS A 457 -9.83 2.68 -11.93
N GLU A 458 -10.68 2.81 -10.92
CA GLU A 458 -12.12 2.49 -11.01
C GLU A 458 -12.97 3.59 -11.66
N ILE A 459 -12.35 4.71 -12.03
CA ILE A 459 -13.06 5.89 -12.50
C ILE A 459 -13.58 5.71 -13.93
N GLU A 460 -14.87 6.01 -14.10
CA GLU A 460 -15.62 5.79 -15.34
C GLU A 460 -15.57 6.98 -16.34
N ALA A 461 -15.34 8.21 -15.86
CA ALA A 461 -15.03 9.48 -16.56
C ALA A 461 -15.77 10.67 -15.90
N SER A 462 -15.13 11.85 -15.91
CA SER A 462 -15.55 13.19 -15.40
C SER A 462 -16.41 13.28 -14.13
N GLY A 463 -15.90 13.95 -13.10
CA GLY A 463 -16.64 14.30 -11.87
C GLY A 463 -16.14 13.67 -10.57
N SER A 464 -15.57 12.46 -10.61
CA SER A 464 -14.99 11.79 -9.43
C SER A 464 -13.52 12.16 -9.21
N ASN A 465 -13.03 12.01 -7.98
CA ASN A 465 -11.63 12.28 -7.63
C ASN A 465 -10.71 11.26 -8.34
N PRO A 466 -9.79 11.68 -9.23
CA PRO A 466 -8.86 10.81 -9.96
C PRO A 466 -7.85 10.04 -9.10
N LEU A 467 -7.83 10.32 -7.80
CA LEU A 467 -6.82 9.85 -6.88
C LEU A 467 -7.46 9.30 -5.60
N PHE A 468 -6.86 8.26 -5.05
CA PHE A 468 -7.19 7.75 -3.71
C PHE A 468 -5.99 7.88 -2.76
N PHE A 469 -6.28 7.73 -1.48
CA PHE A 469 -5.30 7.79 -0.39
C PHE A 469 -5.60 6.66 0.59
N TRP A 470 -4.56 6.07 1.16
CA TRP A 470 -4.69 4.99 2.13
C TRP A 470 -5.31 5.45 3.45
N ASN A 471 -6.15 4.60 4.03
CA ASN A 471 -6.67 4.74 5.39
C ASN A 471 -7.51 6.01 5.61
N GLN A 472 -8.25 6.50 4.63
CA GLN A 472 -8.94 7.81 4.70
C GLN A 472 -10.11 7.89 5.68
N TYR A 473 -10.79 6.77 5.91
CA TYR A 473 -11.88 6.67 6.85
C TYR A 473 -11.57 5.58 7.87
N ILE A 474 -12.06 5.76 9.09
CA ILE A 474 -11.85 4.82 10.19
C ILE A 474 -13.16 4.61 10.95
N THR A 475 -13.39 3.38 11.36
CA THR A 475 -14.52 2.95 12.19
C THR A 475 -13.98 2.02 13.28
N CYS A 476 -14.55 2.07 14.49
CA CYS A 476 -14.26 1.08 15.53
C CYS A 476 -15.55 0.55 16.13
N VAL A 477 -15.61 -0.77 16.29
CA VAL A 477 -16.77 -1.49 16.82
C VAL A 477 -16.35 -2.48 17.90
N ARG A 478 -17.31 -2.89 18.73
CA ARG A 478 -17.21 -4.06 19.62
C ARG A 478 -18.42 -4.95 19.40
N ARG A 479 -18.35 -6.20 19.85
CA ARG A 479 -19.53 -7.08 19.90
C ARG A 479 -20.66 -6.42 20.69
N ALA A 480 -21.88 -6.46 20.18
CA ALA A 480 -23.04 -6.13 21.01
C ALA A 480 -23.28 -7.30 21.97
N VAL A 481 -23.22 -7.03 23.28
CA VAL A 481 -23.64 -7.98 24.32
C VAL A 481 -25.15 -7.83 24.46
N GLU A 482 -25.89 -8.94 24.39
CA GLU A 482 -27.35 -8.98 24.58
C GLU A 482 -27.78 -8.55 25.98
#